data_AF-A0A3R6XKZ1-F1
#
_entry.id   AF-A0A3R6XKZ1-F1
#
_cell.length_a   1.000
_cell.length_b   1.000
_cell.length_c   1.000
_cell.angle_alpha   90.00
_cell.angle_beta   90.00
_cell.angle_gamma   90.00
#
_symmetry.space_group_name_H-M   'P 1'
#
loop_
_entity.id
_entity.type
_entity.pdbx_description
1 polymer ?
#
loop_
_entity_poly.entity_id
_entity_poly.type
_entity_poly.pdbx_seq_one_letter_code
_entity_poly.pdbx_strand_id
1 'polypeptide(L)'
;MNMSHVQTALFTTHLDVGVKVCDATKSDWNQFVTSEYQELISRAMMWRDGAIYIVELPGMIHEGMSCNLVVAIAVATGTFGMNLKPRGATFVDALEHIEPDQSFGPAPNIGAVGPANLTWGEFHTLKIEVGVSRGWALLDPKATLWATFPGVAYILCIYISPHFEMCQYKLHSVEPPGGIVGVAPQDVAPIDINDATVVTMDSRRLLALPSHVPLPLGFANPNVQFQLQPLVLDTIACAQRIG
;
A
#
# COMPACT_ATOMS: atom_id res chain seq x y z
N MET A 1 -24.59 -10.02 -4.03
CA MET A 1 -24.65 -8.90 -3.06
C MET A 1 -24.84 -7.59 -3.84
N ASN A 2 -25.70 -6.66 -3.41
CA ASN A 2 -25.89 -5.38 -4.11
C ASN A 2 -24.74 -4.42 -3.76
N MET A 3 -23.84 -4.14 -4.72
CA MET A 3 -22.65 -3.29 -4.51
C MET A 3 -22.99 -1.84 -4.13
N SER A 4 -24.12 -1.29 -4.59
CA SER A 4 -24.56 0.05 -4.20
C SER A 4 -24.92 0.13 -2.70
N HIS A 5 -25.54 -0.92 -2.17
CA HIS A 5 -25.81 -1.01 -0.73
C HIS A 5 -24.52 -1.19 0.08
N VAL A 6 -23.57 -1.98 -0.42
CA VAL A 6 -22.25 -2.15 0.23
C VAL A 6 -21.51 -0.82 0.28
N GLN A 7 -21.46 -0.09 -0.84
CA GLN A 7 -20.84 1.22 -0.92
C GLN A 7 -21.49 2.22 0.05
N THR A 8 -22.82 2.26 0.08
CA THR A 8 -23.55 3.12 1.01
C THR A 8 -23.25 2.73 2.45
N ALA A 9 -23.21 1.44 2.77
CA ALA A 9 -22.87 0.95 4.10
C ALA A 9 -21.44 1.35 4.46
N LEU A 10 -20.45 1.12 3.59
CA LEU A 10 -19.05 1.50 3.82
C LEU A 10 -18.86 2.99 4.07
N PHE A 11 -19.63 3.85 3.40
CA PHE A 11 -19.55 5.30 3.58
C PHE A 11 -20.33 5.81 4.81
N THR A 12 -21.20 5.00 5.40
CA THR A 12 -22.06 5.38 6.54
C THR A 12 -21.67 4.69 7.85
N THR A 13 -21.13 3.46 7.78
CA THR A 13 -20.44 2.83 8.90
C THR A 13 -19.16 3.60 9.13
N HIS A 14 -18.89 3.99 10.38
CA HIS A 14 -17.57 4.47 10.76
C HIS A 14 -16.50 3.53 10.15
N LEU A 15 -15.47 4.14 9.57
CA LEU A 15 -14.48 3.63 8.60
C LEU A 15 -13.65 2.39 9.06
N ASP A 16 -14.10 1.72 10.11
CA ASP A 16 -13.31 0.87 10.99
C ASP A 16 -13.85 -0.59 11.02
N VAL A 17 -15.06 -0.82 10.50
CA VAL A 17 -15.72 -2.13 10.62
C VAL A 17 -15.90 -2.84 9.28
N GLY A 18 -16.20 -2.14 8.19
CA GLY A 18 -16.53 -2.82 6.93
C GLY A 18 -17.85 -3.59 6.97
N VAL A 19 -18.21 -4.21 5.85
CA VAL A 19 -19.48 -4.93 5.64
C VAL A 19 -19.23 -6.43 5.69
N LYS A 20 -19.80 -7.11 6.69
CA LYS A 20 -19.69 -8.58 6.81
C LYS A 20 -20.32 -9.27 5.60
N VAL A 21 -19.59 -10.19 4.99
CA VAL A 21 -20.04 -11.02 3.86
C VAL A 21 -20.60 -12.33 4.37
N CYS A 22 -19.78 -13.09 5.09
CA CYS A 22 -20.11 -14.40 5.62
C CYS A 22 -19.17 -14.77 6.78
N ASP A 23 -19.57 -15.78 7.54
CA ASP A 23 -18.64 -16.53 8.38
C ASP A 23 -17.80 -17.45 7.47
N ALA A 24 -16.51 -17.53 7.76
CA ALA A 24 -15.56 -18.33 6.98
C ALA A 24 -14.37 -18.72 7.86
N THR A 25 -13.86 -19.94 7.70
CA THR A 25 -12.62 -20.32 8.35
C THR A 25 -11.44 -19.59 7.70
N LYS A 26 -10.31 -19.54 8.41
CA LYS A 26 -9.06 -19.01 7.85
C LYS A 26 -8.60 -19.80 6.62
N SER A 27 -8.90 -21.10 6.57
CA SER A 27 -8.59 -21.95 5.41
C SER A 27 -9.40 -21.53 4.19
N ASP A 28 -10.69 -21.24 4.38
CA ASP A 28 -11.57 -20.76 3.29
C ASP A 28 -11.06 -19.43 2.73
N TRP A 29 -10.64 -18.51 3.62
CA TRP A 29 -10.04 -17.25 3.21
C TRP A 29 -8.76 -17.44 2.40
N ASN A 30 -7.81 -18.24 2.88
CA ASN A 30 -6.56 -18.49 2.15
C ASN A 30 -6.83 -19.11 0.78
N GLN A 31 -7.76 -20.06 0.69
CA GLN A 31 -8.16 -20.66 -0.59
C GLN A 31 -8.72 -19.60 -1.54
N PHE A 32 -9.55 -18.68 -1.04
CA PHE A 32 -10.08 -17.57 -1.83
C PHE A 32 -8.98 -16.62 -2.32
N VAL A 33 -8.04 -16.21 -1.45
CA VAL A 33 -6.95 -15.30 -1.83
C VAL A 33 -6.06 -15.91 -2.92
N THR A 34 -5.78 -17.21 -2.83
CA THR A 34 -4.96 -17.93 -3.83
C THR A 34 -5.68 -18.24 -5.14
N SER A 35 -6.99 -17.99 -5.23
CA SER A 35 -7.76 -18.22 -6.46
C SER A 35 -7.40 -17.19 -7.52
N GLU A 36 -7.07 -17.65 -8.73
CA GLU A 36 -6.85 -16.77 -9.88
C GLU A 36 -8.10 -15.95 -10.25
N TYR A 37 -9.29 -16.49 -9.97
CA TYR A 37 -10.56 -15.87 -10.27
C TYR A 37 -11.29 -15.54 -8.97
N GLN A 38 -11.38 -14.24 -8.67
CA GLN A 38 -12.10 -13.70 -7.53
C GLN A 38 -13.26 -12.83 -8.04
N GLU A 39 -14.45 -13.01 -7.48
CA GLU A 39 -15.60 -12.14 -7.81
C GLU A 39 -15.37 -10.69 -7.34
N LEU A 40 -14.73 -10.53 -6.18
CA LEU A 40 -14.23 -9.27 -5.67
C LEU A 40 -12.79 -9.50 -5.23
N ILE A 41 -11.87 -8.63 -5.64
CA ILE A 41 -10.45 -8.78 -5.34
C ILE A 41 -10.18 -8.82 -3.82
N SER A 42 -9.34 -9.75 -3.37
CA SER A 42 -9.09 -9.97 -1.94
C SER A 42 -8.50 -8.77 -1.22
N ARG A 43 -7.71 -7.92 -1.89
CA ARG A 43 -7.22 -6.64 -1.31
C ARG A 43 -8.31 -5.66 -0.88
N ALA A 44 -9.54 -5.82 -1.39
CA ALA A 44 -10.73 -5.06 -1.01
C ALA A 44 -11.43 -5.64 0.24
N MET A 45 -10.97 -6.80 0.72
CA MET A 45 -11.59 -7.58 1.77
C MET A 45 -10.61 -7.83 2.93
N MET A 46 -11.16 -8.27 4.06
CA MET A 46 -10.39 -8.64 5.24
C MET A 46 -11.06 -9.83 5.92
N TRP A 47 -10.29 -10.87 6.22
CA TRP A 47 -10.70 -11.90 7.15
C TRP A 47 -10.32 -11.50 8.58
N ARG A 48 -11.27 -11.53 9.51
CA ARG A 48 -11.03 -11.37 10.95
C ARG A 48 -12.10 -12.10 11.74
N ASP A 49 -11.72 -12.63 12.90
CA ASP A 49 -12.65 -13.23 13.87
C ASP A 49 -13.61 -14.27 13.26
N GLY A 50 -13.12 -15.07 12.31
CA GLY A 50 -13.91 -16.13 11.67
C GLY A 50 -14.92 -15.64 10.63
N ALA A 51 -14.78 -14.41 10.13
CA ALA A 51 -15.64 -13.85 9.11
C ALA A 51 -14.87 -13.02 8.07
N ILE A 52 -15.44 -12.94 6.87
CA ILE A 52 -14.93 -12.11 5.78
C ILE A 52 -15.74 -10.81 5.74
N TYR A 53 -15.04 -9.69 5.61
CA TYR A 53 -15.58 -8.35 5.49
C TYR A 53 -15.13 -7.71 4.19
N ILE A 54 -16.01 -6.98 3.51
CA ILE A 54 -15.60 -5.99 2.52
C ILE A 54 -15.22 -4.74 3.30
N VAL A 55 -14.00 -4.24 3.08
CA VAL A 55 -13.44 -3.09 3.79
C VAL A 55 -13.15 -1.93 2.85
N GLU A 56 -12.98 -2.21 1.58
CA GLU A 56 -12.79 -1.23 0.51
C GLU A 56 -13.56 -1.70 -0.71
N LEU A 57 -13.87 -0.79 -1.63
CA LEU A 57 -14.31 -1.17 -2.98
C LEU A 57 -13.26 -0.72 -3.99
N PRO A 58 -13.01 -1.51 -5.06
CA PRO A 58 -12.12 -1.12 -6.16
C PRO A 58 -12.80 -0.05 -7.04
N GLY A 59 -13.10 1.09 -6.43
CA GLY A 59 -13.72 2.23 -7.06
C GLY A 59 -12.69 3.12 -7.74
N MET A 60 -13.19 4.05 -8.55
CA MET A 60 -12.36 4.96 -9.35
C MET A 60 -11.35 5.76 -8.52
N ILE A 61 -11.73 6.18 -7.30
CA ILE A 61 -10.84 6.92 -6.41
C ILE A 61 -9.68 6.03 -5.96
N HIS A 62 -9.98 4.82 -5.49
CA HIS A 62 -8.99 3.87 -4.99
C HIS A 62 -8.03 3.42 -6.08
N GLU A 63 -8.57 2.98 -7.22
CA GLU A 63 -7.76 2.48 -8.34
C GLU A 63 -6.99 3.61 -9.04
N GLY A 64 -7.63 4.78 -9.20
CA GLY A 64 -7.00 5.98 -9.77
C GLY A 64 -5.81 6.44 -8.94
N MET A 65 -5.98 6.57 -7.63
CA MET A 65 -4.88 6.95 -6.73
C MET A 65 -3.78 5.89 -6.73
N SER A 66 -4.14 4.60 -6.66
CA SER A 66 -3.17 3.50 -6.71
C SER A 66 -2.33 3.52 -7.99
N CYS A 67 -2.96 3.76 -9.15
CA CYS A 67 -2.28 3.89 -10.43
C CYS A 67 -1.35 5.11 -10.46
N ASN A 68 -1.85 6.27 -10.02
CA ASN A 68 -1.10 7.51 -9.99
C ASN A 68 0.16 7.43 -9.11
N LEU A 69 0.08 6.72 -7.97
CA LEU A 69 1.25 6.45 -7.12
C LEU A 69 2.30 5.61 -7.84
N VAL A 70 1.88 4.58 -8.58
CA VAL A 70 2.83 3.74 -9.32
C VAL A 70 3.60 4.54 -10.35
N VAL A 71 2.90 5.37 -11.11
CA VAL A 71 3.51 6.25 -12.12
C VAL A 71 4.44 7.27 -11.47
N ALA A 72 3.98 7.94 -10.40
CA ALA A 72 4.76 8.96 -9.71
C ALA A 72 6.07 8.41 -9.14
N ILE A 73 6.03 7.24 -8.49
CA ILE A 73 7.22 6.57 -7.96
C ILE A 73 8.15 6.16 -9.10
N ALA A 74 7.63 5.56 -10.17
CA ALA A 74 8.43 5.16 -11.31
C ALA A 74 9.19 6.34 -11.92
N VAL A 75 8.51 7.48 -12.13
CA VAL A 75 9.15 8.71 -12.62
C VAL A 75 10.17 9.24 -11.61
N ALA A 76 9.81 9.30 -10.32
CA ALA A 76 10.66 9.82 -9.26
C ALA A 76 11.95 9.01 -9.06
N THR A 77 11.98 7.74 -9.45
CA THR A 77 13.20 6.94 -9.41
C THR A 77 14.25 7.38 -10.43
N GLY A 78 13.87 8.09 -11.50
CA GLY A 78 14.75 8.41 -12.65
C GLY A 78 15.05 7.22 -13.57
N THR A 79 14.66 6.00 -13.20
CA THR A 79 14.95 4.75 -13.95
C THR A 79 13.71 3.91 -14.21
N PHE A 80 12.52 4.43 -13.89
CA PHE A 80 11.27 3.69 -13.94
C PHE A 80 11.36 2.37 -13.18
N GLY A 81 10.88 1.28 -13.77
CA GLY A 81 10.89 -0.06 -13.18
C GLY A 81 12.21 -0.82 -13.31
N MET A 82 13.31 -0.18 -13.75
CA MET A 82 14.56 -0.91 -14.03
C MET A 82 15.26 -1.40 -12.76
N ASN A 83 15.31 -0.55 -11.73
CA ASN A 83 16.02 -0.85 -10.47
C ASN A 83 15.06 -1.08 -9.30
N LEU A 84 13.95 -0.32 -9.23
CA LEU A 84 12.87 -0.53 -8.26
C LEU A 84 11.63 -1.01 -9.02
N LYS A 85 11.35 -2.31 -8.95
CA LYS A 85 10.30 -2.95 -9.74
C LYS A 85 8.94 -2.81 -9.07
N PRO A 86 7.88 -2.39 -9.79
CA PRO A 86 6.53 -2.53 -9.29
C PRO A 86 6.18 -4.01 -9.17
N ARG A 87 5.53 -4.36 -8.07
CA ARG A 87 5.08 -5.72 -7.73
C ARG A 87 3.57 -5.80 -7.54
N GLY A 88 2.86 -4.69 -7.70
CA GLY A 88 1.42 -4.67 -7.61
C GLY A 88 0.91 -5.13 -6.25
N ALA A 89 -0.22 -5.83 -6.29
CA ALA A 89 -0.90 -6.40 -5.14
C ALA A 89 -0.43 -7.81 -4.77
N THR A 90 0.75 -8.27 -5.24
CA THR A 90 1.24 -9.63 -4.93
C THR A 90 1.18 -9.91 -3.43
N PHE A 91 0.39 -10.91 -3.06
CA PHE A 91 0.25 -11.37 -1.68
C PHE A 91 1.56 -11.91 -1.15
N VAL A 92 1.64 -11.94 0.18
CA VAL A 92 2.79 -12.50 0.89
C VAL A 92 2.36 -13.77 1.61
N ASP A 93 2.90 -14.91 1.18
CA ASP A 93 2.60 -16.22 1.80
C ASP A 93 2.90 -16.23 3.29
N ALA A 94 4.04 -15.64 3.67
CA ALA A 94 4.52 -15.58 5.05
C ALA A 94 3.65 -14.72 5.99
N LEU A 95 2.76 -13.87 5.45
CA LEU A 95 1.86 -13.01 6.22
C LEU A 95 0.39 -13.31 5.87
N GLU A 96 0.05 -14.59 5.79
CA GLU A 96 -1.35 -15.03 5.67
C GLU A 96 -2.00 -14.56 4.36
N HIS A 97 -1.21 -14.48 3.29
CA HIS A 97 -1.63 -13.99 1.98
C HIS A 97 -2.24 -12.58 2.02
N ILE A 98 -1.79 -11.74 2.94
CA ILE A 98 -2.17 -10.33 2.92
C ILE A 98 -1.66 -9.66 1.63
N GLU A 99 -2.52 -8.84 1.03
CA GLU A 99 -2.24 -8.12 -0.21
C GLU A 99 -2.10 -6.61 0.06
N PRO A 100 -1.03 -5.96 -0.44
CA PRO A 100 -0.99 -4.51 -0.47
C PRO A 100 -1.85 -4.00 -1.63
N ASP A 101 -2.19 -2.72 -1.64
CA ASP A 101 -2.77 -2.12 -2.84
C ASP A 101 -1.73 -2.02 -3.95
N GLN A 102 -0.51 -1.60 -3.58
CA GLN A 102 0.68 -1.58 -4.43
C GLN A 102 1.94 -1.89 -3.63
N SER A 103 2.96 -2.42 -4.30
CA SER A 103 4.25 -2.67 -3.66
C SER A 103 5.40 -2.60 -4.66
N PHE A 104 6.60 -2.39 -4.14
CA PHE A 104 7.83 -2.31 -4.92
C PHE A 104 8.96 -3.09 -4.26
N GLY A 105 9.87 -3.62 -5.08
CA GLY A 105 11.06 -4.31 -4.61
C GLY A 105 12.25 -4.13 -5.54
N PRO A 106 13.48 -4.29 -5.03
CA PRO A 106 14.68 -4.14 -5.85
C PRO A 106 14.76 -5.20 -6.97
N ALA A 107 15.41 -4.82 -8.06
CA ALA A 107 15.79 -5.78 -9.10
C ALA A 107 16.92 -6.71 -8.60
N PRO A 108 16.94 -7.99 -8.98
CA PRO A 108 17.88 -8.98 -8.44
C PRO A 108 19.36 -8.72 -8.78
N ASN A 109 19.65 -7.97 -9.84
CA ASN A 109 20.99 -7.83 -10.42
C ASN A 109 21.65 -6.47 -10.14
N ILE A 110 21.18 -5.73 -9.13
CA ILE A 110 21.70 -4.39 -8.79
C ILE A 110 22.63 -4.39 -7.56
N GLY A 111 22.90 -5.57 -6.98
CA GLY A 111 23.66 -5.70 -5.73
C GLY A 111 22.84 -5.53 -4.45
N ALA A 112 21.50 -5.56 -4.57
CA ALA A 112 20.59 -5.57 -3.42
C ALA A 112 20.81 -6.83 -2.56
N VAL A 113 20.67 -6.69 -1.25
CA VAL A 113 20.75 -7.82 -0.31
C VAL A 113 19.38 -8.02 0.32
N GLY A 114 18.72 -9.11 -0.04
CA GLY A 114 17.43 -9.50 0.52
C GLY A 114 17.53 -10.46 1.70
N PRO A 115 16.43 -10.63 2.46
CA PRO A 115 16.33 -11.67 3.47
C PRO A 115 16.54 -13.06 2.87
N ALA A 116 17.30 -13.92 3.56
CA ALA A 116 17.71 -15.23 3.05
C ALA A 116 16.54 -16.21 2.78
N ASN A 117 15.39 -15.96 3.40
CA ASN A 117 14.19 -16.80 3.33
C ASN A 117 13.15 -16.30 2.32
N LEU A 118 13.43 -15.24 1.54
CA LEU A 118 12.50 -14.71 0.55
C LEU A 118 12.99 -14.95 -0.87
N THR A 119 12.06 -15.28 -1.76
CA THR A 119 12.34 -15.21 -3.20
C THR A 119 12.40 -13.76 -3.66
N TRP A 120 13.05 -13.50 -4.80
CA TRP A 120 13.06 -12.17 -5.42
C TRP A 120 11.67 -11.70 -5.89
N GLY A 121 10.71 -12.61 -6.00
CA GLY A 121 9.31 -12.28 -6.30
C GLY A 121 8.60 -11.66 -5.11
N GLU A 122 8.96 -12.07 -3.89
CA GLU A 122 8.35 -11.64 -2.62
C GLU A 122 9.11 -10.53 -1.93
N PHE A 123 10.38 -10.31 -2.28
CA PHE A 123 11.22 -9.30 -1.64
C PHE A 123 10.80 -7.88 -2.03
N HIS A 124 9.93 -7.29 -1.20
CA HIS A 124 9.39 -5.95 -1.37
C HIS A 124 9.93 -5.03 -0.28
N THR A 125 10.45 -3.87 -0.67
CA THR A 125 11.01 -2.85 0.22
C THR A 125 10.02 -1.71 0.50
N LEU A 126 8.97 -1.58 -0.31
CA LEU A 126 7.91 -0.59 -0.15
C LEU A 126 6.53 -1.26 -0.25
N LYS A 127 5.67 -0.98 0.72
CA LYS A 127 4.25 -1.33 0.74
C LYS A 127 3.40 -0.06 0.70
N ILE A 128 2.31 -0.08 -0.07
CA ILE A 128 1.41 1.06 -0.23
C ILE A 128 -0.02 0.61 0.04
N GLU A 129 -0.73 1.42 0.82
CA GLU A 129 -2.14 1.26 1.14
C GLU A 129 -2.89 2.56 0.83
N VAL A 130 -4.03 2.43 0.15
CA VAL A 130 -4.97 3.49 -0.16
C VAL A 130 -6.29 3.13 0.51
N GLY A 131 -6.76 4.00 1.39
CA GLY A 131 -8.05 3.92 2.03
C GLY A 131 -8.99 5.01 1.53
N VAL A 132 -10.12 4.62 0.99
CA VAL A 132 -11.26 5.50 0.68
C VAL A 132 -12.38 5.23 1.67
N SER A 133 -12.79 3.96 1.73
CA SER A 133 -13.71 3.44 2.74
C SER A 133 -12.95 2.97 3.99
N ARG A 134 -11.68 2.58 3.83
CA ARG A 134 -10.81 2.21 4.94
C ARG A 134 -10.21 3.45 5.59
N GLY A 135 -10.56 3.67 6.86
CA GLY A 135 -9.99 4.75 7.66
C GLY A 135 -8.68 4.32 8.33
N TRP A 136 -8.14 5.22 9.14
CA TRP A 136 -6.91 4.98 9.89
C TRP A 136 -6.99 3.76 10.82
N ALA A 137 -8.16 3.44 11.39
CA ALA A 137 -8.30 2.25 12.23
C ALA A 137 -8.11 0.91 11.48
N LEU A 138 -8.21 0.90 10.15
CA LEU A 138 -7.91 -0.26 9.30
C LEU A 138 -6.54 -0.16 8.63
N LEU A 139 -6.10 1.06 8.28
CA LEU A 139 -4.78 1.31 7.69
C LEU A 139 -3.64 1.08 8.71
N ASP A 140 -3.80 1.55 9.95
CA ASP A 140 -2.76 1.50 10.99
C ASP A 140 -2.39 0.06 11.42
N PRO A 141 -3.36 -0.85 11.69
CA PRO A 141 -3.04 -2.26 11.92
C PRO A 141 -2.37 -2.92 10.73
N LYS A 142 -2.78 -2.56 9.50
CA LYS A 142 -2.18 -3.11 8.28
C LYS A 142 -0.73 -2.65 8.09
N ALA A 143 -0.44 -1.39 8.38
CA ALA A 143 0.95 -0.89 8.44
C ALA A 143 1.78 -1.63 9.50
N THR A 144 1.19 -1.90 10.68
CA THR A 144 1.85 -2.68 11.72
C THR A 144 2.19 -4.09 11.24
N LEU A 145 1.26 -4.76 10.53
CA LEU A 145 1.50 -6.08 9.93
C LEU A 145 2.62 -6.01 8.89
N TRP A 146 2.61 -5.03 7.99
CA TRP A 146 3.67 -4.89 6.98
C TRP A 146 5.06 -4.69 7.58
N ALA A 147 5.15 -4.01 8.72
CA ALA A 147 6.43 -3.79 9.39
C ALA A 147 7.07 -5.07 9.94
N THR A 148 6.30 -6.15 10.05
CA THR A 148 6.81 -7.48 10.42
C THR A 148 7.37 -8.25 9.22
N PHE A 149 7.08 -7.81 7.99
CA PHE A 149 7.55 -8.50 6.80
C PHE A 149 9.05 -8.25 6.55
N PRO A 150 9.87 -9.30 6.40
CA PRO A 150 11.31 -9.13 6.17
C PRO A 150 11.58 -8.30 4.91
N GLY A 151 12.46 -7.31 5.04
CA GLY A 151 12.94 -6.50 3.92
C GLY A 151 12.11 -5.25 3.62
N VAL A 152 10.94 -5.05 4.24
CA VAL A 152 10.21 -3.78 4.14
C VAL A 152 11.05 -2.67 4.77
N ALA A 153 11.25 -1.59 4.01
CA ALA A 153 11.93 -0.38 4.46
C ALA A 153 10.95 0.77 4.69
N TYR A 154 9.87 0.81 3.90
CA TYR A 154 8.86 1.87 3.96
C TYR A 154 7.44 1.33 3.78
N ILE A 155 6.50 1.98 4.47
CA ILE A 155 5.07 1.77 4.30
C ILE A 155 4.43 3.14 4.10
N LEU A 156 3.75 3.32 2.97
CA LEU A 156 3.01 4.55 2.65
C LEU A 156 1.51 4.28 2.71
N CYS A 157 0.84 4.90 3.67
CA CYS A 157 -0.61 4.83 3.80
C CYS A 157 -1.23 6.17 3.40
N ILE A 158 -2.26 6.13 2.57
CA ILE A 158 -2.98 7.31 2.09
C ILE A 158 -4.46 7.13 2.40
N TYR A 159 -5.07 8.15 2.99
CA TYR A 159 -6.49 8.21 3.23
C TYR A 159 -7.12 9.33 2.39
N ILE A 160 -8.18 9.02 1.66
CA ILE A 160 -8.97 9.97 0.88
C ILE A 160 -10.43 9.78 1.26
N SER A 161 -11.08 10.75 1.90
CA SER A 161 -12.48 10.59 2.26
C SER A 161 -13.38 10.47 1.00
N PRO A 162 -14.53 9.76 1.07
CA PRO A 162 -15.42 9.53 -0.08
C PRO A 162 -15.92 10.78 -0.81
N HIS A 163 -15.81 11.96 -0.19
CA HIS A 163 -16.18 13.26 -0.75
C HIS A 163 -15.00 14.24 -0.83
N PHE A 164 -13.77 13.75 -0.67
CA PHE A 164 -12.52 14.51 -0.77
C PHE A 164 -12.37 15.66 0.22
N GLU A 165 -13.18 15.67 1.28
CA GLU A 165 -13.08 16.64 2.38
C GLU A 165 -11.76 16.50 3.14
N MET A 166 -11.17 15.30 3.12
CA MET A 166 -9.93 14.99 3.80
C MET A 166 -9.06 14.10 2.93
N CYS A 167 -7.83 14.56 2.69
CA CYS A 167 -6.80 13.80 1.99
C CYS A 167 -5.55 13.83 2.87
N GLN A 168 -5.15 12.69 3.40
CA GLN A 168 -4.09 12.57 4.39
C GLN A 168 -3.16 11.43 4.05
N TYR A 169 -1.95 11.47 4.61
CA TYR A 169 -1.01 10.36 4.51
C TYR A 169 -0.24 10.14 5.80
N LYS A 170 0.31 8.93 5.92
CA LYS A 170 1.36 8.55 6.86
C LYS A 170 2.45 7.82 6.08
N LEU A 171 3.70 8.17 6.35
CA LEU A 171 4.87 7.43 5.87
C LEU A 171 5.58 6.82 7.07
N HIS A 172 5.68 5.51 7.11
CA HIS A 172 6.40 4.79 8.14
C HIS A 172 7.71 4.25 7.60
N SER A 173 8.77 4.43 8.39
CA SER A 173 10.07 3.83 8.14
C SER A 173 10.21 2.56 8.97
N VAL A 174 10.78 1.50 8.38
CA VAL A 174 10.95 0.19 9.02
C VAL A 174 12.43 -0.17 9.05
N GLU A 175 12.94 -0.60 10.20
CA GLU A 175 14.33 -1.03 10.37
C GLU A 175 14.43 -2.55 10.62
N PRO A 176 15.47 -3.22 10.12
CA PRO A 176 15.70 -4.64 10.43
C PRO A 176 15.89 -4.89 11.94
N PRO A 177 15.43 -6.03 12.49
CA PRO A 177 14.83 -7.17 11.82
C PRO A 177 13.32 -7.03 11.53
N GLY A 178 12.74 -5.86 11.75
CA GLY A 178 11.32 -5.56 11.60
C GLY A 178 10.89 -4.54 12.65
N GLY A 179 9.83 -3.78 12.35
CA GLY A 179 9.27 -2.77 13.26
C GLY A 179 9.42 -1.33 12.75
N ILE A 180 8.37 -0.55 13.02
CA ILE A 180 8.30 0.86 12.65
C ILE A 180 9.21 1.66 13.57
N VAL A 181 10.01 2.55 12.98
CA VAL A 181 10.84 3.50 13.70
C VAL A 181 9.96 4.57 14.33
N GLY A 182 10.20 4.84 15.61
CA GLY A 182 9.48 5.88 16.35
C GLY A 182 8.28 5.29 17.08
N VAL A 183 7.10 5.88 16.87
CA VAL A 183 5.85 5.51 17.55
C VAL A 183 4.99 4.61 16.69
N ALA A 184 4.07 3.86 17.32
CA ALA A 184 3.16 2.97 16.60
C ALA A 184 2.27 3.74 15.62
N PRO A 185 1.83 3.15 14.49
CA PRO A 185 1.00 3.82 13.48
C PRO A 185 -0.20 4.59 14.03
N GLN A 186 -0.91 4.00 15.00
CA GLN A 186 -2.06 4.59 15.68
C GLN A 186 -1.76 5.87 16.45
N ASP A 187 -0.51 6.06 16.87
CA ASP A 187 -0.05 7.23 17.63
C ASP A 187 0.61 8.28 16.72
N VAL A 188 0.83 7.96 15.43
CA VAL A 188 1.29 8.92 14.43
C VAL A 188 0.10 9.74 13.95
N ALA A 189 0.14 11.06 14.15
CA ALA A 189 -0.83 11.97 13.58
C ALA A 189 -0.76 11.93 12.03
N PRO A 190 -1.88 11.71 11.32
CA PRO A 190 -1.94 11.87 9.87
C PRO A 190 -1.52 13.28 9.44
N ILE A 191 -0.88 13.39 8.27
CA ILE A 191 -0.49 14.68 7.70
C ILE A 191 -1.43 15.00 6.53
N ASP A 192 -2.00 16.20 6.52
CA ASP A 192 -2.83 16.67 5.41
C ASP A 192 -2.00 16.81 4.12
N ILE A 193 -2.58 16.39 3.01
CA ILE A 193 -1.96 16.48 1.69
C ILE A 193 -2.23 17.87 1.10
N ASN A 194 -1.17 18.65 0.91
CA ASN A 194 -1.17 19.97 0.29
C ASN A 194 0.01 20.11 -0.69
N ASP A 195 0.21 21.30 -1.25
CA ASP A 195 1.22 21.61 -2.26
C ASP A 195 2.66 21.46 -1.77
N ALA A 196 2.87 21.60 -0.45
CA ALA A 196 4.16 21.35 0.20
C ALA A 196 4.40 19.87 0.54
N THR A 197 3.41 18.99 0.36
CA THR A 197 3.52 17.58 0.75
C THR A 197 4.38 16.78 -0.23
N VAL A 198 5.65 16.60 0.15
CA VAL A 198 6.64 15.77 -0.57
C VAL A 198 6.93 14.50 0.22
N VAL A 199 6.63 13.35 -0.38
CA VAL A 199 7.08 12.05 0.14
C VAL A 199 8.56 11.88 -0.20
N THR A 200 9.38 11.59 0.81
CA THR A 200 10.82 11.40 0.64
C THR A 200 11.23 10.05 1.22
N MET A 201 11.89 9.23 0.42
CA MET A 201 12.42 7.94 0.83
C MET A 201 13.89 7.81 0.41
N ASP A 202 14.72 7.25 1.28
CA ASP A 202 16.12 7.01 0.98
C ASP A 202 16.26 5.97 -0.13
N SER A 203 16.97 6.34 -1.18
CA SER A 203 17.12 5.52 -2.39
C SER A 203 17.84 4.21 -2.12
N ARG A 204 18.83 4.22 -1.22
CA ARG A 204 19.62 3.04 -0.88
C ARG A 204 18.78 2.03 -0.10
N ARG A 205 17.95 2.50 0.83
CA ARG A 205 17.00 1.68 1.59
C ARG A 205 15.91 1.10 0.70
N LEU A 206 15.34 1.89 -0.22
CA LEU A 206 14.39 1.39 -1.21
C LEU A 206 14.97 0.28 -2.08
N LEU A 207 16.26 0.36 -2.42
CA LEU A 207 16.93 -0.66 -3.22
C LEU A 207 17.59 -1.77 -2.37
N ALA A 208 17.47 -1.72 -1.05
CA ALA A 208 18.16 -2.61 -0.11
C ALA A 208 19.66 -2.80 -0.43
N LEU A 209 20.33 -1.69 -0.76
CA LEU A 209 21.72 -1.70 -1.16
C LEU A 209 22.64 -1.53 0.05
N PRO A 210 23.69 -2.38 0.19
CA PRO A 210 24.76 -2.14 1.15
C PRO A 210 25.42 -0.78 0.91
N SER A 211 26.00 -0.17 1.95
CA SER A 211 26.64 1.15 1.88
C SER A 211 27.79 1.26 0.87
N HIS A 212 28.50 0.16 0.63
CA HIS A 212 29.64 0.09 -0.29
C HIS A 212 29.24 -0.13 -1.76
N VAL A 213 27.98 -0.49 -2.03
CA VAL A 213 27.50 -0.70 -3.40
C VAL A 213 27.07 0.66 -3.97
N PRO A 214 27.56 1.08 -5.14
CA PRO A 214 27.11 2.34 -5.75
C PRO A 214 25.61 2.26 -6.12
N LEU A 215 24.91 3.39 -6.03
CA LEU A 215 23.55 3.48 -6.57
C LEU A 215 23.58 3.27 -8.10
N PRO A 216 22.56 2.61 -8.69
CA PRO A 216 22.48 2.46 -10.14
C PRO A 216 22.51 3.81 -10.85
N LEU A 217 23.16 3.86 -12.02
CA LEU A 217 23.25 5.07 -12.83
C LEU A 217 21.85 5.58 -13.20
N GLY A 218 21.59 6.87 -12.96
CA GLY A 218 20.30 7.51 -13.22
C GLY A 218 19.25 7.30 -12.13
N PHE A 219 19.49 6.42 -11.16
CA PHE A 219 18.59 6.30 -10.01
C PHE A 219 18.68 7.54 -9.13
N ALA A 220 17.55 8.01 -8.63
CA ALA A 220 17.48 9.19 -7.78
C ALA A 220 18.44 9.08 -6.57
N ASN A 221 19.17 10.15 -6.26
CA ASN A 221 20.22 10.12 -5.25
C ASN A 221 20.29 11.49 -4.53
N PRO A 222 20.20 11.55 -3.19
CA PRO A 222 20.10 10.43 -2.26
C PRO A 222 18.68 9.86 -2.05
N ASN A 223 17.66 10.54 -2.55
CA ASN A 223 16.26 10.21 -2.25
C ASN A 223 15.41 10.07 -3.50
N VAL A 224 14.42 9.20 -3.42
CA VAL A 224 13.23 9.21 -4.30
C VAL A 224 12.22 10.18 -3.69
N GLN A 225 11.78 11.17 -4.47
CA GLN A 225 10.87 12.22 -4.03
C GLN A 225 9.74 12.47 -5.03
N PHE A 226 8.52 12.58 -4.53
CA PHE A 226 7.36 12.96 -5.34
C PHE A 226 6.31 13.70 -4.51
N GLN A 227 5.49 14.51 -5.18
CA GLN A 227 4.40 15.25 -4.55
C GLN A 227 3.10 14.45 -4.58
N LEU A 228 2.34 14.48 -3.47
CA LEU A 228 1.07 13.78 -3.38
C LEU A 228 -0.12 14.59 -3.91
N GLN A 229 -0.14 15.91 -3.68
CA GLN A 229 -1.31 16.73 -4.04
C GLN A 229 -1.68 16.66 -5.53
N PRO A 230 -0.75 16.73 -6.49
CA PRO A 230 -1.11 16.58 -7.90
C PRO A 230 -1.82 15.26 -8.21
N LEU A 231 -1.42 14.17 -7.55
CA LEU A 231 -2.00 12.84 -7.73
C LEU A 231 -3.44 12.78 -7.18
N VAL A 232 -3.66 13.42 -6.03
CA VAL A 232 -5.00 13.53 -5.42
C VAL A 232 -5.91 14.37 -6.30
N LEU A 233 -5.45 15.53 -6.78
CA LEU A 233 -6.24 16.41 -7.64
C LEU A 233 -6.62 15.72 -8.97
N ASP A 234 -5.69 14.98 -9.57
CA ASP A 234 -5.97 14.20 -10.77
C ASP A 234 -7.00 13.07 -10.50
N THR A 235 -6.87 12.38 -9.37
CA THR A 235 -7.84 11.37 -8.93
C THR A 235 -9.25 11.96 -8.78
N ILE A 236 -9.36 13.14 -8.13
CA ILE A 236 -10.62 13.87 -7.96
C ILE A 236 -11.21 14.25 -9.32
N ALA A 237 -10.39 14.83 -10.20
CA ALA A 237 -10.84 15.26 -11.51
C ALA A 237 -11.34 14.08 -12.36
N CYS A 238 -10.69 12.92 -12.29
CA CYS A 238 -11.14 11.70 -12.95
C CYS A 238 -12.47 11.20 -12.37
N ALA A 239 -12.60 11.14 -11.04
CA ALA A 239 -13.81 10.69 -10.37
C ALA A 239 -15.03 11.58 -10.66
N GLN A 240 -14.84 12.89 -10.76
CA GLN A 240 -15.92 13.86 -10.99
C GLN A 240 -16.38 13.96 -12.46
N ARG A 241 -15.57 13.52 -13.43
CA ARG A 241 -15.94 13.59 -14.86
C ARG A 241 -16.90 12.48 -15.31
N ILE A 242 -17.07 11.44 -14.50
CA ILE A 242 -17.77 10.20 -14.89
C ILE A 242 -19.04 9.96 -14.04
N GLY A 243 -19.22 10.72 -12.96
CA GLY A 243 -20.47 10.75 -12.16
C GLY A 243 -21.42 11.84 -12.63
#